data_AF-A0AAD9U6V0-F1
#
_entry.id   AF-A0AAD9U6V0-F1
#
_cell.length_a   1.000
_cell.length_b   1.000
_cell.length_c   1.000
_cell.angle_alpha   90.00
_cell.angle_beta   90.00
_cell.angle_gamma   90.00
#
_symmetry.space_group_name_H-M   'P 1'
#
loop_
_entity.id
_entity.type
_entity.pdbx_description
1 polymer ?
#
loop_
_entity_poly.entity_id
_entity_poly.type
_entity_poly.pdbx_seq_one_letter_code
_entity_poly.pdbx_strand_id
1 'polypeptide(L)'
;MECYYNKVQSAGRKLIYLIALALNVDEDFLDKVGAMDVPMPFLGLLHYPGKLESSGEEIYSASAHTDFGMITLLATDGVSGLQVCRDKSQHPRLWEDLPNINGLHFSWIQTMTVVKCLES
;
A
#
# COMPACT_ATOMS: atom_id res chain seq x y z
N MET A 1 -4.79 10.43 16.48
CA MET A 1 -3.81 10.11 15.41
C MET A 1 -2.62 9.32 15.94
N GLU A 2 -1.90 9.80 16.96
CA GLU A 2 -0.73 9.11 17.52
C GLU A 2 -0.98 7.66 17.97
N CYS A 3 -2.09 7.39 18.66
CA CYS A 3 -2.47 6.02 19.03
C CYS A 3 -2.66 5.10 17.81
N TYR A 4 -3.25 5.62 16.73
CA TYR A 4 -3.42 4.87 15.49
C TYR A 4 -2.07 4.62 14.81
N TYR A 5 -1.24 5.67 14.71
CA TYR A 5 0.12 5.59 14.19
C TYR A 5 0.94 4.51 14.91
N ASN A 6 1.00 4.53 16.24
CA ASN A 6 1.75 3.56 17.04
C ASN A 6 1.22 2.13 16.86
N LYS A 7 -0.10 1.95 16.76
CA LYS A 7 -0.72 0.64 16.51
C LYS A 7 -0.35 0.09 15.14
N VAL A 8 -0.45 0.91 14.08
CA VAL A 8 -0.13 0.51 12.71
C VAL A 8 1.37 0.26 12.57
N GLN A 9 2.22 1.09 13.17
CA GLN A 9 3.66 0.87 13.20
C GLN A 9 4.03 -0.46 13.88
N SER A 10 3.43 -0.74 15.04
CA SER A 10 3.63 -2.02 15.74
C SER A 10 3.17 -3.22 14.91
N ALA A 11 2.02 -3.11 14.23
CA ALA A 11 1.52 -4.14 13.32
C ALA A 11 2.47 -4.35 12.13
N GLY A 12 2.95 -3.27 11.52
CA GLY A 12 3.92 -3.31 10.42
C GLY A 12 5.22 -4.00 10.83
N ARG A 13 5.76 -3.71 12.03
CA ARG A 13 6.95 -4.38 12.55
C ARG A 13 6.76 -5.89 12.71
N LYS A 14 5.62 -6.30 13.28
CA LYS A 14 5.27 -7.72 13.41
C LYS A 14 5.16 -8.41 12.05
N LEU A 15 4.57 -7.75 11.06
CA LEU A 15 4.48 -8.30 9.71
C LEU A 15 5.87 -8.49 9.09
N ILE A 16 6.77 -7.52 9.24
CA ILE A 16 8.15 -7.65 8.76
C ILE A 16 8.85 -8.88 9.35
N TYR A 17 8.64 -9.16 10.64
CA TYR A 17 9.17 -10.37 11.29
C TYR A 17 8.56 -11.67 10.76
N LEU A 18 7.24 -11.68 10.54
CA LEU A 18 6.57 -12.81 9.89
C LEU A 18 7.09 -13.04 8.46
N ILE A 19 7.46 -11.98 7.75
CA ILE A 19 8.06 -12.07 6.41
C ILE A 19 9.45 -12.67 6.48
N ALA A 20 10.29 -12.23 7.43
CA ALA A 20 11.60 -12.80 7.65
C ALA A 20 11.51 -14.32 7.91
N LEU A 21 10.58 -14.74 8.76
CA LEU A 21 10.29 -16.16 9.01
C LEU A 21 9.81 -16.89 7.75
N ALA A 22 8.90 -16.30 6.96
CA ALA A 22 8.40 -16.90 5.72
C ALA A 22 9.49 -17.07 4.65
N LEU A 23 10.51 -16.22 4.67
CA LEU A 23 11.71 -16.31 3.83
C LEU A 23 12.78 -17.25 4.38
N ASN A 24 12.50 -17.94 5.51
CA ASN A 24 13.40 -18.86 6.18
C ASN A 24 14.74 -18.23 6.58
N VAL A 25 14.69 -16.96 7.00
CA VAL A 25 15.79 -16.26 7.69
C VAL A 25 15.40 -16.00 9.15
N ASP A 26 16.37 -15.60 9.98
CA ASP A 26 16.11 -15.25 11.37
C ASP A 26 15.03 -14.16 11.50
N GLU A 27 14.12 -14.30 12.47
CA GLU A 27 13.03 -13.33 12.71
C GLU A 27 13.54 -11.90 12.90
N ASP A 28 14.66 -11.75 13.61
CA ASP A 28 15.34 -10.50 13.94
C ASP A 28 16.46 -10.15 12.93
N PHE A 29 16.53 -10.83 11.78
CA PHE A 29 17.55 -10.58 10.76
C PHE A 29 17.62 -9.11 10.36
N LEU A 30 16.46 -8.47 10.17
CA LEU A 30 16.38 -7.06 9.75
C LEU A 30 16.82 -6.09 10.85
N ASP A 31 16.64 -6.42 12.13
CA ASP A 31 17.23 -5.65 13.23
C ASP A 31 18.76 -5.84 13.27
N LYS A 32 19.24 -7.08 13.11
CA LYS A 32 20.68 -7.41 13.13
C LYS A 32 21.48 -6.66 12.06
N VAL A 33 20.89 -6.43 10.89
CA VAL A 33 21.53 -5.67 9.78
C VAL A 33 21.27 -4.16 9.85
N GLY A 34 20.63 -3.68 10.92
CA GLY A 34 20.35 -2.26 11.15
C GLY A 34 19.24 -1.67 10.27
N ALA A 35 18.49 -2.50 9.54
CA ALA A 35 17.39 -2.03 8.68
C ALA A 35 16.22 -1.44 9.51
N MET A 36 16.17 -1.75 10.80
CA MET A 36 15.13 -1.31 11.74
C MET A 36 15.60 -0.24 12.74
N ASP A 37 16.86 0.22 12.66
CA ASP A 37 17.46 1.13 13.67
C ASP A 37 16.85 2.54 13.62
N VAL A 38 16.55 3.03 12.42
CA VAL A 38 15.89 4.33 12.20
C VAL A 38 14.66 4.09 11.33
N PRO A 39 13.58 3.51 11.88
CA PRO A 39 12.39 3.30 11.10
C PRO A 39 11.82 4.67 10.71
N MET A 40 11.47 4.84 9.44
CA MET A 40 10.81 6.04 8.91
C MET A 40 9.38 5.70 8.46
N PRO A 41 8.43 5.38 9.37
CA PRO A 41 7.06 5.12 8.98
C PRO A 41 6.41 6.42 8.52
N PHE A 42 5.88 6.41 7.30
CA PHE A 42 5.06 7.48 6.78
C PHE A 42 3.58 7.12 6.91
N LEU A 43 2.78 8.02 7.47
CA LEU A 43 1.33 7.89 7.53
C LEU A 43 0.69 9.02 6.72
N GLY A 44 0.09 8.66 5.58
CA GLY A 44 -0.73 9.57 4.78
C GLY A 44 -2.21 9.37 5.07
N LEU A 45 -2.92 10.46 5.39
CA LEU A 45 -4.38 10.49 5.32
C LEU A 45 -4.77 11.12 3.99
N LEU A 46 -5.39 10.34 3.11
CA LEU A 46 -5.76 10.77 1.77
C LEU A 46 -7.27 10.89 1.70
N HIS A 47 -7.73 12.02 1.16
CA HIS A 47 -9.13 12.24 0.82
C HIS A 47 -9.18 12.69 -0.64
N TYR A 48 -9.76 11.86 -1.48
CA TYR A 48 -9.98 12.17 -2.89
C TYR A 48 -11.40 12.76 -3.02
N PRO A 49 -11.54 13.99 -3.54
CA PRO A 49 -12.86 14.59 -3.73
C PRO A 49 -13.64 13.78 -4.78
N GLY A 50 -14.95 13.62 -4.54
CA GLY A 50 -15.86 13.05 -5.54
C GLY A 50 -16.02 13.96 -6.76
N LYS A 51 -16.41 13.36 -7.88
CA LYS A 51 -16.43 13.94 -9.22
C LYS A 51 -16.92 15.41 -9.33
N LEU A 52 -16.19 16.22 -10.11
CA LEU A 52 -16.74 17.39 -10.82
C LEU A 52 -17.26 16.88 -12.17
N GLU A 53 -18.52 17.15 -12.53
CA GLU A 53 -19.08 16.68 -13.80
C GLU A 53 -18.25 17.13 -15.02
N SER A 54 -17.41 16.28 -15.61
CA SER A 54 -16.96 16.47 -16.98
C SER A 54 -16.39 15.21 -17.66
N SER A 55 -16.64 15.18 -18.98
CA SER A 55 -16.08 14.40 -20.10
C SER A 55 -15.75 12.92 -19.89
N GLY A 56 -16.17 12.05 -20.82
CA GLY A 56 -15.95 10.59 -20.79
C GLY A 56 -14.49 10.09 -20.90
N GLU A 57 -13.53 10.80 -20.33
CA GLU A 57 -12.14 10.37 -20.13
C GLU A 57 -11.95 9.82 -18.69
N GLU A 58 -11.06 8.84 -18.52
CA GLU A 58 -10.64 8.38 -17.18
C GLU A 58 -9.85 9.49 -16.48
N ILE A 59 -10.43 10.06 -15.41
CA ILE A 59 -9.73 11.04 -14.56
C ILE A 59 -9.07 10.32 -13.40
N TYR A 60 -7.76 10.51 -13.26
CA TYR A 60 -6.96 9.92 -12.17
C TYR A 60 -6.79 10.90 -11.02
N SER A 61 -7.28 10.56 -9.83
CA SER A 61 -7.01 11.33 -8.61
C SER A 61 -5.58 11.12 -8.10
N ALA A 62 -4.98 9.97 -8.42
CA ALA A 62 -3.57 9.69 -8.24
C ALA A 62 -3.04 8.87 -9.42
N SER A 63 -1.94 9.31 -10.01
CA SER A 63 -1.30 8.63 -11.15
C SER A 63 -0.74 7.26 -10.74
N ALA A 64 -0.51 6.40 -11.73
CA ALA A 64 0.13 5.11 -11.53
C ALA A 64 1.54 5.27 -10.94
N HIS A 65 1.75 4.75 -9.72
CA HIS A 65 3.03 4.83 -9.02
C HIS A 65 3.26 3.61 -8.12
N THR A 66 4.45 3.56 -7.53
CA THR A 66 4.82 2.56 -6.53
C THR A 66 5.35 3.26 -5.31
N ASP A 67 4.93 2.79 -4.15
CA ASP A 67 5.39 3.35 -2.88
C ASP A 67 6.88 3.06 -2.64
N PHE A 68 7.46 3.81 -1.71
CA PHE A 68 8.83 3.60 -1.23
C PHE A 68 8.85 2.90 0.14
N GLY A 69 9.89 2.12 0.42
CA GLY A 69 10.06 1.39 1.69
C GLY A 69 10.02 -0.14 1.58
N MET A 70 9.51 -0.80 2.63
CA MET A 70 9.40 -2.27 2.70
C MET A 70 7.96 -2.77 2.54
N ILE A 71 7.01 -2.13 3.24
CA ILE A 71 5.59 -2.52 3.26
C ILE A 71 4.71 -1.27 3.26
N THR A 72 3.56 -1.36 2.60
CA THR A 72 2.46 -0.37 2.70
C THR A 72 1.25 -1.04 3.32
N LEU A 73 0.69 -0.43 4.36
CA LEU A 73 -0.59 -0.82 4.96
C LEU A 73 -1.64 0.21 4.58
N LEU A 74 -2.72 -0.21 3.94
CA LEU A 74 -3.74 0.70 3.43
C LEU A 74 -5.10 0.39 4.07
N ALA A 75 -5.71 1.38 4.70
CA ALA A 75 -7.10 1.30 5.14
C ALA A 75 -7.95 2.16 4.20
N THR A 76 -9.03 1.61 3.67
CA THR A 76 -9.99 2.35 2.84
C THR A 76 -11.32 2.45 3.57
N ASP A 77 -12.14 3.44 3.20
CA ASP A 77 -13.51 3.63 3.68
C ASP A 77 -14.54 2.79 2.91
N GLY A 78 -14.05 1.96 1.97
CA GLY A 78 -14.88 1.13 1.10
C GLY A 78 -15.35 1.82 -0.18
N VAL A 79 -14.98 3.09 -0.42
CA VAL A 79 -15.24 3.72 -1.71
C VAL A 79 -14.35 3.08 -2.79
N SER A 80 -14.94 2.73 -3.93
CA SER A 80 -14.22 2.16 -5.07
C SER A 80 -13.32 3.20 -5.74
N GLY A 81 -12.27 2.76 -6.43
CA GLY A 81 -11.40 3.64 -7.21
C GLY A 81 -9.93 3.25 -7.15
N LEU A 82 -9.56 2.43 -6.17
CA LEU A 82 -8.21 1.92 -6.03
C LEU A 82 -7.97 0.70 -6.93
N GLN A 83 -6.96 0.82 -7.81
CA GLN A 83 -6.55 -0.26 -8.71
C GLN A 83 -5.09 -0.64 -8.52
N VAL A 84 -4.80 -1.93 -8.63
CA VAL A 84 -3.45 -2.50 -8.54
C VAL A 84 -3.05 -3.19 -9.83
N CYS A 85 -1.78 -3.06 -10.20
CA CYS A 85 -1.15 -3.80 -11.29
C CYS A 85 0.01 -4.60 -10.70
N ARG A 86 -0.11 -5.94 -10.68
CA ARG A 86 0.86 -6.84 -10.03
C ARG A 86 2.11 -7.14 -10.87
N ASP A 87 1.98 -7.01 -12.19
CA ASP A 87 3.09 -7.19 -13.11
C ASP A 87 3.29 -5.93 -13.94
N LYS A 88 4.28 -5.13 -13.55
CA LYS A 88 4.64 -3.88 -14.24
C LYS A 88 5.24 -4.10 -15.63
N SER A 89 5.81 -5.29 -15.86
CA SER A 89 6.48 -5.66 -17.11
C SER A 89 5.50 -6.12 -18.18
N GLN A 90 4.28 -6.51 -17.79
CA GLN A 90 3.26 -6.94 -18.71
C GLN A 90 2.76 -5.79 -19.60
N HIS A 91 2.63 -6.06 -20.90
CA HIS A 91 2.10 -5.13 -21.90
C HIS A 91 0.98 -5.80 -22.73
N PRO A 92 -0.27 -5.32 -22.64
CA PRO A 92 -0.74 -4.20 -21.81
C PRO A 92 -0.70 -4.54 -20.31
N ARG A 93 -0.56 -3.51 -19.47
CA ARG A 93 -0.67 -3.69 -18.01
C ARG A 93 -2.09 -4.09 -17.65
N LEU A 94 -2.22 -5.15 -16.86
CA LEU A 94 -3.50 -5.56 -16.28
C LEU A 94 -3.70 -4.84 -14.95
N TRP A 95 -4.85 -4.17 -14.84
CA TRP A 95 -5.29 -3.46 -13.64
C TRP A 95 -6.44 -4.23 -13.00
N GLU A 96 -6.36 -4.39 -11.69
CA GLU A 96 -7.37 -5.07 -10.89
C GLU A 96 -7.92 -4.12 -9.84
N ASP A 97 -9.25 -4.02 -9.76
CA ASP A 97 -9.90 -3.33 -8.66
C ASP A 97 -9.62 -4.07 -7.35
N LEU A 98 -9.24 -3.32 -6.32
CA LEU A 98 -9.15 -3.92 -4.99
C LEU A 98 -10.56 -4.14 -4.44
N PRO A 99 -10.95 -5.39 -4.13
CA PRO A 99 -12.28 -5.67 -3.62
C PRO A 99 -12.49 -4.91 -2.32
N ASN A 100 -13.66 -4.29 -2.16
CA ASN A 100 -14.04 -3.66 -0.91
C ASN A 100 -14.23 -4.74 0.15
N ILE A 101 -13.24 -4.87 1.03
CA ILE A 101 -13.33 -5.65 2.25
C ILE A 101 -13.43 -4.58 3.35
N ASN A 102 -14.53 -4.58 4.11
CA ASN A 102 -14.66 -3.73 5.29
C ASN A 102 -13.46 -3.98 6.23
N GLY A 103 -12.43 -3.13 6.19
CA GLY A 103 -11.19 -3.36 6.94
C GLY A 103 -9.90 -2.88 6.24
N LEU A 104 -8.77 -3.34 6.77
CA LEU A 104 -7.42 -3.00 6.34
C LEU A 104 -6.99 -3.88 5.15
N HIS A 105 -6.58 -3.28 4.05
CA HIS A 105 -5.92 -3.94 2.93
C HIS A 105 -4.42 -4.04 3.13
N PHE A 106 -3.89 -5.23 2.86
CA PHE A 106 -2.46 -5.52 2.86
C PHE A 106 -2.00 -5.68 1.41
N SER A 107 -1.18 -4.76 0.93
CA SER A 107 -0.53 -4.87 -0.38
C SER A 107 0.94 -5.26 -0.20
N TRP A 108 1.36 -6.34 -0.86
CA TRP A 108 2.71 -6.87 -0.77
C TRP A 108 3.68 -6.14 -1.71
N ILE A 109 4.91 -6.00 -1.20
CA ILE A 109 6.18 -5.76 -1.89
C ILE A 109 6.09 -4.71 -3.01
N GLN A 110 6.39 -3.49 -2.61
CA GLN A 110 6.35 -2.25 -3.38
C GLN A 110 7.09 -2.29 -4.73
N THR A 111 8.01 -3.23 -4.95
CA THR A 111 8.71 -3.34 -6.24
C THR A 111 7.91 -3.98 -7.36
N MET A 112 6.81 -4.70 -7.08
CA MET A 112 6.02 -5.36 -8.13
C MET A 112 4.61 -4.79 -8.33
N THR A 113 4.05 -4.08 -7.33
CA THR A 113 2.68 -3.57 -7.41
C THR A 113 2.63 -2.08 -7.74
N VAL A 114 2.01 -1.70 -8.86
CA VAL A 114 1.68 -0.29 -9.17
C VAL A 114 0.26 0.00 -8.72
N VAL A 115 0.05 1.15 -8.10
CA VAL A 115 -1.24 1.60 -7.61
C VAL A 115 -1.67 2.86 -8.37
N LYS A 116 -2.96 2.96 -8.70
CA LYS A 116 -3.59 4.21 -9.16
C LYS A 116 -4.95 4.39 -8.49
N CYS A 117 -5.38 5.63 -8.32
CA CYS A 117 -6.72 5.97 -7.84
C CYS A 117 -7.50 6.64 -8.97
N LEU A 118 -8.64 6.07 -9.32
CA LEU A 118 -9.66 6.67 -10.17
C LEU A 118 -10.53 7.61 -9.35
N GLU A 119 -11.03 8.67 -9.98
CA GLU A 119 -12.13 9.44 -9.39
C GLU A 119 -13.38 8.54 -9.28
N SER A 120 -13.98 8.50 -8.08
CA SER A 120 -15.23 7.80 -7.78
C SER A 120 -16.45 8.69 -7.96
#